data_AF-A0A7Y2HU99-F1
#
_entry.id   AF-A0A7Y2HU99-F1
#
_cell.length_a   1.000
_cell.length_b   1.000
_cell.length_c   1.000
_cell.angle_alpha   90.00
_cell.angle_beta   90.00
_cell.angle_gamma   90.00
#
_symmetry.space_group_name_H-M   'P 1'
#
loop_
_entity.id
_entity.type
_entity.pdbx_description
1 polymer ?
#
loop_
_entity_poly.entity_id
_entity_poly.type
_entity_poly.pdbx_seq_one_letter_code
_entity_poly.pdbx_strand_id
1 'polypeptide(L)'
;AAEADEVFREEMRQRFNEPWRTLLGHMRHESGHYYFGEVVGDSNREAARALFGDETSNYSQALDHYYNNGPLPNWNERFISAYASAHPAEDWAECWAHYLHIRSVLEIAVQAEFTADTNFDNWYPNFIDLVLVLNEIMRSLGLPDAYPFVITAPVAAKIDFVHRAIAARNH
;
A
#
# COMPACT_ATOMS: atom_id res chain seq x y z
N ALA A 1 -13.37 20.48 5.62
CA ALA A 1 -12.03 20.12 5.10
C ALA A 1 -12.08 18.79 4.34
N ALA A 2 -12.62 17.71 4.92
CA ALA A 2 -12.79 16.41 4.25
C ALA A 2 -13.59 16.45 2.93
N GLU A 3 -14.59 17.33 2.83
CA GLU A 3 -15.51 17.40 1.67
C GLU A 3 -14.87 17.96 0.39
N ALA A 4 -13.90 18.88 0.51
CA ALA A 4 -13.17 19.43 -0.63
C ALA A 4 -12.16 18.42 -1.20
N ASP A 5 -11.67 17.53 -0.35
CA ASP A 5 -10.70 16.49 -0.70
C ASP A 5 -11.40 15.28 -1.33
N GLU A 6 -12.66 15.00 -0.97
CA GLU A 6 -13.51 13.98 -1.61
C GLU A 6 -13.89 14.34 -3.05
N VAL A 7 -14.36 15.56 -3.31
CA VAL A 7 -14.75 16.00 -4.66
C VAL A 7 -13.55 16.06 -5.60
N PHE A 8 -12.41 16.56 -5.11
CA PHE A 8 -11.16 16.63 -5.87
C PHE A 8 -10.55 15.23 -6.11
N ARG A 9 -10.71 14.31 -5.16
CA ARG A 9 -10.39 12.88 -5.34
C ARG A 9 -11.23 12.22 -6.43
N GLU A 10 -12.54 12.48 -6.48
CA GLU A 10 -13.43 11.84 -7.46
C GLU A 10 -13.07 12.23 -8.90
N GLU A 11 -12.68 13.49 -9.14
CA GLU A 11 -12.16 13.96 -10.44
C GLU A 11 -10.83 13.29 -10.82
N MET A 12 -9.93 13.11 -9.84
CA MET A 12 -8.65 12.45 -10.05
C MET A 12 -8.79 10.95 -10.30
N ARG A 13 -9.75 10.31 -9.63
CA ARG A 13 -10.10 8.89 -9.82
C ARG A 13 -10.54 8.57 -11.24
N GLN A 14 -11.33 9.47 -11.85
CA GLN A 14 -11.72 9.39 -13.25
C GLN A 14 -10.53 9.62 -14.20
N ARG A 15 -9.58 10.48 -13.82
CA ARG A 15 -8.37 10.79 -14.61
C ARG A 15 -7.33 9.67 -14.61
N PHE A 16 -7.14 8.98 -13.50
CA PHE A 16 -6.11 7.94 -13.35
C PHE A 16 -6.62 6.51 -13.55
N ASN A 17 -7.90 6.36 -13.93
CA ASN A 17 -8.52 5.06 -14.23
C ASN A 17 -8.27 4.02 -13.11
N GLU A 18 -8.31 4.46 -11.85
CA GLU A 18 -8.02 3.62 -10.68
C GLU A 18 -9.27 2.82 -10.29
N PRO A 19 -9.37 1.52 -10.67
CA PRO A 19 -10.61 0.76 -10.53
C PRO A 19 -10.88 0.32 -9.08
N TRP A 20 -9.89 0.46 -8.19
CA TRP A 20 -9.87 -0.19 -6.88
C TRP A 20 -9.73 0.82 -5.75
N ARG A 21 -10.84 1.49 -5.42
CA ARG A 21 -10.96 2.19 -4.12
C ARG A 21 -12.27 1.79 -3.43
N THR A 22 -12.27 0.59 -2.85
CA THR A 22 -13.36 0.17 -1.98
C THR A 22 -13.30 0.96 -0.67
N LEU A 23 -14.43 1.10 0.04
CA LEU A 23 -14.45 1.73 1.37
C LEU A 23 -13.43 1.09 2.32
N LEU A 24 -13.25 -0.24 2.21
CA LEU A 24 -12.25 -0.98 2.98
C LEU A 24 -10.82 -0.56 2.63
N GLY A 25 -10.52 -0.32 1.35
CA GLY A 25 -9.23 0.19 0.91
C GLY A 25 -8.94 1.58 1.50
N HIS A 26 -9.91 2.49 1.46
CA HIS A 26 -9.77 3.82 2.08
C HIS A 26 -9.51 3.71 3.57
N MET A 27 -10.33 2.95 4.28
CA MET A 27 -10.22 2.81 5.73
C MET A 27 -8.85 2.25 6.14
N ARG A 28 -8.31 1.28 5.38
CA ARG A 28 -6.96 0.77 5.61
C ARG A 28 -5.90 1.86 5.40
N HIS A 29 -6.00 2.66 4.35
CA HIS A 29 -5.10 3.78 4.08
C HIS A 29 -5.13 4.82 5.21
N GLU A 30 -6.32 5.29 5.60
CA GLU A 30 -6.48 6.28 6.68
C GLU A 30 -5.94 5.74 8.02
N SER A 31 -6.13 4.45 8.30
CA SER A 31 -5.53 3.82 9.49
C SER A 31 -4.00 3.85 9.45
N GLY A 32 -3.40 3.79 8.26
CA GLY A 32 -1.94 3.86 8.08
C GLY A 32 -1.36 5.17 8.56
N HIS A 33 -2.00 6.31 8.25
CA HIS A 33 -1.58 7.61 8.78
C HIS A 33 -1.58 7.66 10.30
N TYR A 34 -2.66 7.15 10.92
CA TYR A 34 -2.76 7.08 12.37
C TYR A 34 -1.65 6.21 12.98
N TYR A 35 -1.48 4.99 12.47
CA TYR A 35 -0.53 4.03 13.03
C TYR A 35 0.93 4.36 12.73
N PHE A 36 1.24 5.28 11.81
CA PHE A 36 2.62 5.75 11.62
C PHE A 36 3.22 6.25 12.95
N GLY A 37 2.51 7.14 13.65
CA GLY A 37 2.97 7.67 14.95
C GLY A 37 3.01 6.62 16.05
N GLU A 38 2.17 5.59 15.95
CA GLU A 38 2.12 4.50 16.92
C GLU A 38 3.27 3.50 16.72
N VAL A 39 3.65 3.14 15.49
CA VAL A 39 4.65 2.09 15.25
C VAL A 39 6.03 2.62 14.83
N VAL A 40 6.13 3.90 14.44
CA VAL A 40 7.39 4.56 14.09
C VAL A 40 7.79 5.54 15.19
N GLY A 41 8.76 5.13 16.00
CA GLY A 41 9.35 5.92 17.08
C GLY A 41 10.82 6.23 16.82
N ASP A 42 11.51 6.81 17.81
CA ASP A 42 12.90 7.24 17.66
C ASP A 42 13.86 6.11 17.26
N SER A 43 13.59 4.88 17.69
CA SER A 43 14.44 3.72 17.41
C SER A 43 14.40 3.23 15.96
N ASN A 44 13.35 3.53 15.20
CA ASN A 44 13.17 3.03 13.83
C ASN A 44 12.81 4.13 12.80
N ARG A 45 12.72 5.40 13.22
CA ARG A 45 12.40 6.53 12.33
C ARG A 45 13.41 6.71 11.20
N GLU A 46 14.71 6.58 11.48
CA GLU A 46 15.73 6.69 10.43
C GLU A 46 15.60 5.58 9.38
N ALA A 47 15.28 4.35 9.82
CA ALA A 47 15.02 3.24 8.91
C ALA A 47 13.73 3.45 8.09
N ALA A 48 12.69 4.03 8.69
CA ALA A 48 11.49 4.44 7.95
C ALA A 48 11.83 5.48 6.88
N ARG A 49 12.57 6.53 7.24
CA ARG A 49 12.97 7.60 6.31
C ARG A 49 13.88 7.12 5.19
N ALA A 50 14.73 6.12 5.45
CA ALA A 50 15.54 5.49 4.42
C ALA A 50 14.71 4.77 3.36
N LEU A 51 13.50 4.28 3.71
CA LEU A 51 12.61 3.55 2.81
C LEU A 51 11.55 4.45 2.14
N PHE A 52 10.94 5.36 2.92
CA PHE A 52 9.78 6.16 2.50
C PHE A 52 10.14 7.62 2.18
N GLY A 53 11.24 8.13 2.73
CA GLY A 53 11.59 9.55 2.73
C GLY A 53 11.16 10.28 4.01
N ASP A 54 11.44 11.58 4.07
CA ASP A 54 11.14 12.41 5.24
C ASP A 54 9.66 12.83 5.27
N GLU A 55 8.92 12.24 6.19
CA GLU A 55 7.50 12.49 6.42
C GLU A 55 7.18 13.93 6.87
N THR A 56 8.19 14.69 7.31
CA THR A 56 8.02 16.08 7.75
C THR A 56 8.11 17.09 6.61
N SER A 57 8.36 16.63 5.38
CA SER A 57 8.31 17.47 4.19
C SER A 57 6.95 18.15 4.04
N ASN A 58 6.89 19.30 3.37
CA ASN A 58 5.66 20.08 3.30
C ASN A 58 4.58 19.32 2.52
N TYR A 59 3.63 18.75 3.26
CA TYR A 59 2.56 17.91 2.73
C TYR A 59 1.72 18.62 1.66
N SER A 60 1.24 19.84 1.96
CA SER A 60 0.39 20.60 1.03
C SER A 60 1.13 20.90 -0.27
N GLN A 61 2.40 21.32 -0.18
CA GLN A 61 3.21 21.61 -1.35
C GLN A 61 3.51 20.36 -2.19
N ALA A 62 3.73 19.22 -1.54
CA ALA A 62 3.96 17.95 -2.22
C ALA A 62 2.72 17.48 -2.99
N LEU A 63 1.53 17.60 -2.39
CA LEU A 63 0.27 17.30 -3.07
C LEU A 63 -0.01 18.28 -4.22
N ASP A 64 0.18 19.59 -4.01
CA ASP A 64 0.03 20.57 -5.08
C ASP A 64 0.94 20.24 -6.26
N HIS A 65 2.19 19.84 -5.99
CA HIS A 65 3.10 19.39 -7.04
C HIS A 65 2.58 18.15 -7.76
N TYR A 66 2.12 17.13 -7.02
CA TYR A 66 1.57 15.90 -7.58
C TYR A 66 0.35 16.18 -8.48
N TYR A 67 -0.57 17.03 -8.05
CA TYR A 67 -1.77 17.34 -8.82
C TYR A 67 -1.48 18.16 -10.08
N ASN A 68 -0.44 19.00 -10.06
CA ASN A 68 -0.04 19.79 -11.22
C ASN A 68 0.84 19.00 -12.22
N ASN A 69 1.65 18.06 -11.75
CA ASN A 69 2.68 17.39 -12.56
C ASN A 69 2.46 15.89 -12.74
N GLY A 70 1.54 15.29 -11.99
CA GLY A 70 1.34 13.85 -11.90
C GLY A 70 2.36 13.16 -10.97
N PRO A 71 2.39 11.81 -10.99
CA PRO A 71 3.33 11.03 -10.20
C PRO A 71 4.78 11.26 -10.62
N LEU A 72 5.71 10.90 -9.73
CA LEU A 72 7.13 10.93 -10.05
C LEU A 72 7.44 10.02 -11.25
N PRO A 73 8.41 10.39 -12.11
CA PRO A 73 8.87 9.50 -13.18
C PRO A 73 9.31 8.14 -12.63
N ASN A 74 8.95 7.08 -13.34
CA ASN A 74 9.24 5.69 -12.96
C ASN A 74 8.72 5.33 -11.54
N TRP A 75 7.60 5.92 -11.12
CA TRP A 75 7.00 5.62 -9.82
C TRP A 75 6.74 4.12 -9.64
N ASN A 76 6.34 3.42 -10.70
CA ASN A 76 6.00 2.01 -10.72
C ASN A 76 7.19 1.08 -10.41
N GLU A 77 8.42 1.60 -10.40
CA GLU A 77 9.60 0.85 -9.96
C GLU A 77 9.76 0.86 -8.43
N ARG A 78 9.24 1.90 -7.75
CA ARG A 78 9.54 2.19 -6.33
C ARG A 78 8.31 2.30 -5.43
N PHE A 79 7.14 2.52 -5.98
CA PHE A 79 5.90 2.80 -5.26
C PHE A 79 4.81 1.82 -5.68
N ILE A 80 3.97 1.42 -4.72
CA ILE A 80 2.87 0.46 -4.97
C ILE A 80 1.76 1.08 -5.85
N SER A 81 1.60 2.40 -5.78
CA SER A 81 0.64 3.18 -6.57
C SER A 81 1.28 4.49 -7.05
N ALA A 82 0.66 5.14 -8.04
CA ALA A 82 1.08 6.46 -8.49
C ALA A 82 0.99 7.47 -7.35
N TYR A 83 -0.09 7.41 -6.57
CA TYR A 83 -0.35 8.32 -5.46
C TYR A 83 0.64 8.17 -4.30
N ALA A 84 1.13 6.95 -4.03
CA ALA A 84 2.23 6.74 -3.08
C ALA A 84 3.48 7.58 -3.41
N SER A 85 3.70 7.97 -4.66
CA SER A 85 4.82 8.84 -5.03
C SER A 85 4.62 10.33 -4.68
N ALA A 86 3.42 10.72 -4.21
CA ALA A 86 3.09 12.11 -3.92
C ALA A 86 3.81 12.64 -2.68
N HIS A 87 3.91 11.83 -1.62
CA HIS A 87 4.52 12.23 -0.35
C HIS A 87 4.93 11.00 0.48
N PRO A 88 6.01 11.04 1.27
CA PRO A 88 6.44 9.91 2.11
C PRO A 88 5.36 9.34 3.05
N ALA A 89 4.49 10.20 3.59
CA ALA A 89 3.35 9.77 4.41
C ALA A 89 2.30 8.98 3.60
N GLU A 90 2.13 9.30 2.31
CA GLU A 90 1.22 8.56 1.40
C GLU A 90 1.83 7.21 1.01
N ASP A 91 3.13 7.17 0.72
CA ASP A 91 3.87 5.94 0.46
C ASP A 91 3.75 4.95 1.63
N TRP A 92 3.87 5.46 2.87
CA TRP A 92 3.62 4.68 4.07
C TRP A 92 2.18 4.19 4.14
N ALA A 93 1.18 5.07 4.00
CA ALA A 93 -0.23 4.72 4.15
C ALA A 93 -0.69 3.68 3.11
N GLU A 94 -0.21 3.82 1.88
CA GLU A 94 -0.44 2.86 0.80
C GLU A 94 0.23 1.51 1.12
N CYS A 95 1.52 1.49 1.49
CA CYS A 95 2.19 0.25 1.89
C CYS A 95 1.53 -0.42 3.10
N TRP A 96 1.06 0.35 4.08
CA TRP A 96 0.29 -0.14 5.22
C TRP A 96 -1.03 -0.78 4.78
N ALA A 97 -1.77 -0.12 3.88
CA ALA A 97 -3.03 -0.64 3.37
C ALA A 97 -2.83 -1.97 2.63
N HIS A 98 -1.77 -2.04 1.83
CA HIS A 98 -1.38 -3.26 1.13
C HIS A 98 -0.92 -4.36 2.08
N TYR A 99 -0.16 -4.03 3.14
CA TYR A 99 0.19 -4.98 4.19
C TYR A 99 -1.07 -5.61 4.83
N LEU A 100 -2.05 -4.80 5.22
CA LEU A 100 -3.32 -5.30 5.78
C LEU A 100 -4.11 -6.13 4.77
N HIS A 101 -4.10 -5.76 3.49
CA HIS A 101 -4.72 -6.53 2.42
C HIS A 101 -4.08 -7.91 2.29
N ILE A 102 -2.75 -7.95 2.10
CA ILE A 102 -1.96 -9.17 1.94
C ILE A 102 -2.18 -10.10 3.14
N ARG A 103 -2.08 -9.56 4.35
CA ARG A 103 -2.29 -10.31 5.58
C ARG A 103 -3.68 -10.94 5.63
N SER A 104 -4.72 -10.16 5.32
CA SER A 104 -6.10 -10.67 5.31
C SER A 104 -6.31 -11.77 4.26
N VAL A 105 -5.72 -11.60 3.06
CA VAL A 105 -5.82 -12.59 1.98
C VAL A 105 -5.12 -13.89 2.36
N LEU A 106 -3.91 -13.80 2.92
CA LEU A 106 -3.17 -14.98 3.39
C LEU A 106 -3.89 -15.68 4.55
N GLU A 107 -4.44 -14.94 5.51
CA GLU A 107 -5.25 -15.51 6.61
C GLU A 107 -6.46 -16.28 6.08
N ILE A 108 -7.16 -15.74 5.08
CA ILE A 108 -8.28 -16.43 4.41
C ILE A 108 -7.78 -17.65 3.63
N ALA A 109 -6.66 -17.54 2.91
CA ALA A 109 -6.10 -18.63 2.13
C ALA A 109 -5.70 -19.83 3.01
N VAL A 110 -5.16 -19.57 4.20
CA VAL A 110 -4.91 -20.61 5.21
C VAL A 110 -6.21 -21.26 5.66
N GLN A 111 -7.21 -20.46 6.04
CA GLN A 111 -8.51 -20.98 6.52
C GLN A 111 -9.25 -21.79 5.45
N ALA A 112 -9.07 -21.45 4.19
CA ALA A 112 -9.65 -22.14 3.04
C ALA A 112 -8.76 -23.29 2.51
N GLU A 113 -7.66 -23.62 3.19
CA GLU A 113 -6.73 -24.70 2.82
C GLU A 113 -6.05 -24.52 1.45
N PHE A 114 -5.94 -23.27 0.96
CA PHE A 114 -5.18 -22.93 -0.25
C PHE A 114 -3.66 -22.84 0.01
N THR A 115 -3.25 -22.56 1.25
CA THR A 115 -1.85 -22.59 1.69
C THR A 115 -1.78 -23.10 3.13
N ALA A 116 -0.66 -23.73 3.49
CA ALA A 116 -0.41 -24.22 4.85
C ALA A 116 0.47 -23.26 5.69
N ASP A 117 1.06 -22.24 5.06
CA ASP A 117 2.01 -21.35 5.73
C ASP A 117 1.30 -20.17 6.39
N THR A 118 1.30 -20.17 7.72
CA THR A 118 0.73 -19.10 8.56
C THR A 118 1.74 -17.98 8.85
N ASN A 119 3.01 -18.16 8.51
CA ASN A 119 4.04 -17.19 8.87
C ASN A 119 4.12 -16.06 7.82
N PHE A 120 3.88 -14.84 8.28
CA PHE A 120 4.01 -13.67 7.42
C PHE A 120 5.47 -13.39 7.03
N ASP A 121 6.48 -13.93 7.71
CA ASP A 121 7.89 -13.77 7.29
C ASP A 121 8.16 -14.29 5.87
N ASN A 122 7.31 -15.17 5.35
CA ASN A 122 7.38 -15.72 4.00
C ASN A 122 6.20 -15.27 3.11
N TRP A 123 5.62 -14.09 3.41
CA TRP A 123 4.41 -13.61 2.72
C TRP A 123 4.60 -13.44 1.22
N TYR A 124 5.78 -12.99 0.76
CA TYR A 124 5.98 -12.60 -0.64
C TYR A 124 5.73 -13.74 -1.62
N PRO A 125 6.44 -14.88 -1.58
CA PRO A 125 6.17 -15.98 -2.50
C PRO A 125 4.74 -16.52 -2.37
N ASN A 126 4.26 -16.70 -1.13
CA ASN A 126 2.91 -17.23 -0.86
C ASN A 126 1.81 -16.34 -1.44
N PHE A 127 1.93 -15.02 -1.29
CA PHE A 127 0.96 -14.07 -1.79
C PHE A 127 1.03 -13.95 -3.31
N ILE A 128 2.24 -13.87 -3.88
CA ILE A 128 2.44 -13.73 -5.33
C ILE A 128 1.86 -14.94 -6.08
N ASP A 129 2.16 -16.16 -5.65
CA ASP A 129 1.63 -17.38 -6.29
C ASP A 129 0.10 -17.41 -6.26
N LEU A 130 -0.49 -17.03 -5.12
CA LEU A 130 -1.94 -16.97 -4.96
C LEU A 130 -2.59 -15.93 -5.88
N VAL A 131 -2.08 -14.69 -5.90
CA VAL A 131 -2.69 -13.63 -6.72
C VAL A 131 -2.48 -13.84 -8.21
N LEU A 132 -1.38 -14.49 -8.63
CA LEU A 132 -1.19 -14.88 -10.02
C LEU A 132 -2.29 -15.84 -10.48
N VAL A 133 -2.56 -16.89 -9.70
CA VAL A 133 -3.65 -17.84 -10.00
C VAL A 133 -5.00 -17.13 -10.01
N LEU A 134 -5.29 -16.28 -9.03
CA LEU A 134 -6.55 -15.54 -8.96
C LEU A 134 -6.74 -14.59 -10.15
N ASN A 135 -5.69 -13.86 -10.54
CA ASN A 135 -5.75 -12.97 -11.69
C ASN A 135 -5.97 -13.74 -13.00
N GLU A 136 -5.31 -14.89 -13.19
CA GLU A 136 -5.55 -15.75 -14.36
C GLU A 136 -7.00 -16.29 -14.39
N ILE A 137 -7.55 -16.69 -13.24
CA ILE A 137 -8.96 -17.08 -13.14
C ILE A 137 -9.86 -15.92 -13.56
N MET A 138 -9.63 -14.71 -13.04
CA MET A 138 -10.46 -13.54 -13.37
C MET A 138 -10.38 -13.17 -14.85
N ARG A 139 -9.18 -13.19 -15.45
CA ARG A 139 -9.00 -12.96 -16.89
C ARG A 139 -9.73 -14.00 -17.73
N SER A 140 -9.71 -15.27 -17.32
CA SER A 140 -10.45 -16.35 -18.03
C SER A 140 -11.97 -16.14 -18.02
N LEU A 141 -12.48 -15.42 -17.02
CA LEU A 141 -13.89 -15.02 -16.91
C LEU A 141 -14.21 -13.68 -17.58
N GLY A 142 -13.23 -13.02 -18.19
CA GLY A 142 -13.38 -11.68 -18.76
C GLY A 142 -13.51 -10.56 -17.72
N LEU A 143 -13.06 -10.80 -16.49
CA LEU A 143 -13.07 -9.83 -15.40
C LEU A 143 -11.68 -9.17 -15.23
N PRO A 144 -11.61 -7.96 -14.65
CA PRO A 144 -10.34 -7.34 -14.27
C PRO A 144 -9.57 -8.17 -13.23
N ASP A 145 -8.26 -7.98 -13.13
CA ASP A 145 -7.42 -8.62 -12.10
C ASP A 145 -7.94 -8.32 -10.68
N ALA A 146 -7.93 -9.33 -9.81
CA ALA A 146 -8.24 -9.19 -8.38
C ALA A 146 -7.25 -8.26 -7.69
N TYR A 147 -5.98 -8.35 -8.09
CA TYR A 147 -4.89 -7.56 -7.55
C TYR A 147 -4.01 -7.06 -8.71
N PRO A 148 -4.30 -5.87 -9.27
CA PRO A 148 -3.58 -5.32 -10.42
C PRO A 148 -2.31 -4.55 -10.04
N PHE A 149 -1.76 -4.76 -8.86
CA PHE A 149 -0.59 -4.01 -8.38
C PHE A 149 0.69 -4.81 -8.57
N VAL A 150 1.77 -4.09 -8.90
CA VAL A 150 3.10 -4.68 -9.05
C VAL A 150 3.87 -4.46 -7.75
N ILE A 151 4.26 -5.55 -7.10
CA ILE A 151 5.11 -5.51 -5.91
C ILE A 151 6.56 -5.67 -6.36
N THR A 152 7.27 -4.55 -6.51
CA THR A 152 8.71 -4.57 -6.80
C THR A 152 9.52 -4.84 -5.53
N ALA A 153 10.82 -5.15 -5.66
CA ALA A 153 11.68 -5.35 -4.50
C ALA A 153 11.70 -4.15 -3.51
N PRO A 154 11.75 -2.88 -3.96
CA PRO A 154 11.57 -1.73 -3.07
C PRO A 154 10.24 -1.72 -2.32
N VAL A 155 9.13 -2.08 -2.99
CA VAL A 155 7.80 -2.11 -2.37
C VAL A 155 7.70 -3.26 -1.36
N ALA A 156 8.25 -4.44 -1.68
CA ALA A 156 8.32 -5.56 -0.75
C ALA A 156 9.10 -5.17 0.52
N ALA A 157 10.25 -4.50 0.38
CA ALA A 157 11.05 -4.05 1.52
C ALA A 157 10.29 -3.06 2.43
N LYS A 158 9.44 -2.21 1.85
CA LYS A 158 8.55 -1.30 2.59
C LYS A 158 7.47 -2.07 3.36
N ILE A 159 6.84 -3.07 2.74
CA ILE A 159 5.85 -3.94 3.39
C ILE A 159 6.50 -4.75 4.53
N ASP A 160 7.72 -5.27 4.33
CA ASP A 160 8.49 -5.95 5.37
C ASP A 160 8.82 -5.02 6.54
N PHE A 161 9.09 -3.74 6.26
CA PHE A 161 9.29 -2.75 7.31
C PHE A 161 8.02 -2.51 8.12
N VAL A 162 6.85 -2.37 7.46
CA VAL A 162 5.56 -2.26 8.16
C VAL A 162 5.35 -3.45 9.10
N HIS A 163 5.58 -4.68 8.61
CA HIS A 163 5.46 -5.89 9.41
C HIS A 163 6.35 -5.86 10.66
N ARG A 164 7.64 -5.53 10.49
CA ARG A 164 8.60 -5.44 11.60
C ARG A 164 8.28 -4.32 12.59
N ALA A 165 7.82 -3.17 12.11
CA ALA A 165 7.44 -2.04 12.97
C ALA A 165 6.26 -2.41 13.89
N ILE A 166 5.28 -3.15 13.36
CA ILE A 166 4.16 -3.69 14.15
C ILE A 166 4.66 -4.73 15.16
N ALA A 167 5.49 -5.68 14.72
CA ALA A 167 6.01 -6.74 15.58
C ALA A 167 6.82 -6.16 16.77
N ALA A 168 7.64 -5.13 16.53
CA ALA A 168 8.43 -4.48 17.56
C ALA A 168 7.61 -3.77 18.65
N ARG A 169 6.34 -3.42 18.40
CA ARG A 169 5.43 -2.82 19.39
C ARG A 169 4.69 -3.84 20.25
N ASN A 170 4.60 -5.09 19.79
CA ASN A 170 3.94 -6.17 20.53
C ASN A 170 4.84 -6.83 21.58
N HIS A 171 6.07 -6.32 21.74
CA HIS A 171 7.08 -6.73 22.72
C HIS A 171 7.36 -5.58 23.69
#